data_AF-A0A139DFR8-F1
#
_entry.id   AF-A0A139DFR8-F1
#
_cell.length_a   1.000
_cell.length_b   1.000
_cell.length_c   1.000
_cell.angle_alpha   90.00
_cell.angle_beta   90.00
_cell.angle_gamma   90.00
#
_symmetry.space_group_name_H-M   'P 1'
#
loop_
_entity.id
_entity.type
_entity.pdbx_description
1 polymer ?
#
loop_
_entity_poly.entity_id
_entity_poly.type
_entity_poly.pdbx_seq_one_letter_code
_entity_poly.pdbx_strand_id
1 'polypeptide(L)'
;MTTERIYDTVADDFSRVNDLIIQRLASDVPLVEKIAQYIIESGGKRLRPLLVLLSSQAAGYQADDRLKLAAVIEFLHTATLLHDDVVDTSDMRRGRSTQRAQRAGW
;
A
#
# COMPACT_ATOMS: atom_id res chain seq x y z
N MET A 1 0.62 14.29 -21.27
CA MET A 1 1.27 14.14 -19.95
C MET A 1 1.76 12.70 -19.87
N THR A 2 3.06 12.45 -19.98
CA THR A 2 3.63 11.10 -19.84
C THR A 2 3.59 10.70 -18.37
N THR A 3 3.42 9.42 -18.05
CA THR A 3 3.29 8.91 -16.67
C THR A 3 4.42 9.39 -15.74
N GLU A 4 5.67 9.42 -16.21
CA GLU A 4 6.82 9.92 -15.43
C GLU A 4 6.63 11.37 -14.97
N ARG A 5 6.14 12.25 -15.85
CA ARG A 5 5.91 13.67 -15.53
C ARG A 5 4.88 13.89 -14.42
N ILE A 6 4.02 12.90 -14.17
CA ILE A 6 3.03 12.95 -13.08
C ILE A 6 3.72 12.79 -11.73
N TYR A 7 4.65 11.84 -11.62
CA TYR A 7 5.40 11.62 -10.38
C TYR A 7 6.36 12.77 -10.10
N ASP A 8 7.00 13.32 -11.13
CA ASP A 8 7.89 14.47 -11.02
C ASP A 8 7.23 15.66 -10.32
N THR A 9 5.91 15.82 -10.48
CA THR A 9 5.14 16.94 -9.90
C THR A 9 5.12 16.90 -8.37
N VAL A 10 5.27 15.71 -7.77
CA VAL A 10 5.21 15.48 -6.32
C VAL A 10 6.38 14.63 -5.81
N ALA A 11 7.49 14.56 -6.55
CA ALA A 11 8.58 13.63 -6.27
C ALA A 11 9.16 13.77 -4.85
N ASP A 12 9.37 15.01 -4.41
CA ASP A 12 9.91 15.30 -3.07
C ASP A 12 8.94 14.85 -1.96
N ASP A 13 7.66 15.20 -2.09
CA ASP A 13 6.64 14.76 -1.13
C ASP A 13 6.48 13.24 -1.13
N PHE A 14 6.60 12.61 -2.30
CA PHE A 14 6.53 11.17 -2.44
C PHE A 14 7.68 10.46 -1.71
N SER A 15 8.90 11.00 -1.79
CA SER A 15 10.03 10.53 -0.99
C SER A 15 9.74 10.68 0.51
N ARG A 16 9.22 11.84 0.93
CA ARG A 16 8.87 12.11 2.33
C ARG A 16 7.79 11.16 2.85
N VAL A 17 6.81 10.79 2.02
CA VAL A 17 5.80 9.78 2.37
C VAL A 17 6.45 8.41 2.54
N ASN A 18 7.38 8.02 1.68
CA ASN A 18 8.10 6.75 1.81
C ASN A 18 8.89 6.69 3.13
N ASP A 19 9.63 7.74 3.46
CA ASP A 19 10.37 7.84 4.71
C ASP A 19 9.44 7.77 5.92
N LEU A 20 8.32 8.49 5.86
CA LEU A 20 7.31 8.47 6.92
C LEU A 20 6.72 7.07 7.12
N ILE A 21 6.42 6.36 6.03
CA ILE A 21 5.92 4.98 6.07
C ILE A 21 6.94 4.07 6.79
N ILE A 22 8.20 4.12 6.40
CA ILE A 22 9.27 3.30 6.99
C ILE A 22 9.43 3.63 8.48
N GLN A 23 9.48 4.91 8.83
CA GLN A 23 9.62 5.37 10.22
C GLN A 23 8.47 4.87 11.11
N ARG A 24 7.23 4.84 10.59
CA ARG A 24 6.04 4.47 11.36
C ARG A 24 5.87 2.96 11.54
N LEU A 25 6.53 2.16 10.71
CA LEU A 25 6.49 0.70 10.79
C LEU A 25 7.68 0.10 11.55
N ALA A 26 8.64 0.92 11.99
CA ALA A 26 9.69 0.47 12.89
C ALA A 26 9.07 -0.02 14.21
N SER A 27 9.13 -1.33 14.46
CA SER A 27 8.52 -1.96 15.63
C SER A 27 9.21 -3.29 15.94
N ASP A 28 9.36 -3.59 17.24
CA ASP A 28 9.85 -4.89 17.71
C ASP A 28 8.79 -6.00 17.59
N VAL A 29 7.60 -5.69 17.07
CA VAL A 29 6.51 -6.66 16.89
C VAL A 29 6.63 -7.29 15.49
N PRO A 30 6.87 -8.61 15.37
CA PRO A 30 7.14 -9.26 14.08
C PRO A 30 6.03 -9.09 13.04
N LEU A 31 4.77 -8.97 13.47
CA LEU A 31 3.65 -8.72 12.56
C LEU A 31 3.75 -7.35 11.88
N VAL A 32 4.25 -6.34 12.59
CA VAL A 32 4.40 -4.98 12.06
C VAL A 32 5.56 -4.92 11.07
N GLU A 33 6.65 -5.63 11.33
CA GLU A 33 7.75 -5.80 10.37
C GLU A 33 7.27 -6.48 9.07
N LYS A 34 6.39 -7.49 9.19
CA LYS A 34 5.79 -8.16 8.03
C LYS A 34 4.93 -7.20 7.19
N ILE A 35 4.20 -6.28 7.84
CA ILE A 35 3.48 -5.21 7.14
C ILE A 35 4.48 -4.29 6.42
N ALA A 36 5.58 -3.93 7.06
CA ALA A 36 6.64 -3.10 6.45
C ALA A 36 7.23 -3.74 5.20
N GLN A 37 7.57 -5.03 5.28
CA GLN A 37 8.04 -5.82 4.15
C GLN A 37 7.02 -5.83 3.02
N TYR A 38 5.74 -6.08 3.32
CA TYR A 38 4.68 -6.02 2.30
C TYR A 38 4.66 -4.67 1.57
N ILE A 39 4.77 -3.55 2.29
CA ILE A 39 4.74 -2.22 1.68
C ILE A 39 5.95 -1.94 0.77
N ILE A 40 7.11 -2.48 1.15
CA ILE A 40 8.36 -2.34 0.38
C ILE A 40 8.36 -3.28 -0.83
N GLU A 41 8.03 -4.55 -0.62
CA GLU A 41 8.11 -5.64 -1.61
C GLU A 41 6.95 -5.61 -2.61
N SER A 42 5.77 -5.11 -2.21
CA SER A 42 4.64 -4.97 -3.13
C SER A 42 4.95 -4.04 -4.30
N GLY A 43 6.03 -3.23 -4.22
CA GLY A 43 6.68 -2.59 -5.37
C GLY A 43 5.74 -1.81 -6.28
N GLY A 44 4.58 -1.41 -5.74
CA GLY A 44 3.47 -0.96 -6.54
C GLY A 44 3.72 0.44 -7.07
N LYS A 45 2.91 0.84 -8.05
CA LYS A 45 2.88 2.22 -8.54
C LYS A 45 2.51 3.24 -7.44
N ARG A 46 2.11 2.80 -6.23
CA ARG A 46 1.72 3.67 -5.09
C ARG A 46 0.77 4.80 -5.52
N LEU A 47 -0.21 4.42 -6.36
CA LEU A 47 -1.16 5.34 -6.97
C LEU A 47 -2.04 6.05 -5.93
N ARG A 48 -2.28 5.42 -4.78
CA ARG A 48 -3.13 5.97 -3.72
C ARG A 48 -2.44 7.16 -3.02
N PRO A 49 -1.19 7.04 -2.52
CA PRO A 49 -0.39 8.19 -2.08
C PRO A 49 -0.28 9.27 -3.15
N LEU A 50 0.02 8.88 -4.40
CA LEU A 50 0.16 9.81 -5.51
C LEU A 50 -1.10 10.68 -5.68
N LEU A 51 -2.27 10.05 -5.66
CA LEU A 51 -3.55 10.75 -5.80
C LEU A 51 -3.78 11.74 -4.67
N VAL A 52 -3.50 11.36 -3.42
CA VAL A 52 -3.62 12.27 -2.26
C VAL A 52 -2.73 13.50 -2.42
N LEU A 53 -1.46 13.30 -2.80
CA LEU A 53 -0.50 14.39 -2.97
C LEU A 53 -0.92 15.33 -4.10
N LEU A 54 -1.26 14.80 -5.27
CA LEU A 54 -1.71 15.59 -6.42
C LEU A 54 -3.00 16.35 -6.11
N SER A 55 -3.98 15.71 -5.45
CA SER A 55 -5.23 16.37 -5.05
C SER A 55 -4.98 17.49 -4.04
N SER A 56 -4.10 17.28 -3.06
CA SER A 56 -3.76 18.33 -2.09
C SER A 56 -3.07 19.52 -2.75
N GLN A 57 -2.14 19.27 -3.67
CA GLN A 57 -1.45 20.32 -4.42
C GLN A 57 -2.41 21.08 -5.34
N ALA A 58 -3.31 20.38 -6.04
CA ALA A 58 -4.35 20.99 -6.86
C ALA A 58 -5.32 21.86 -6.05
N ALA A 59 -5.59 21.49 -4.80
CA ALA A 59 -6.39 22.28 -3.86
C ALA A 59 -5.60 23.42 -3.16
N GLY A 60 -4.31 23.58 -3.46
CA GLY A 60 -3.45 24.59 -2.83
C GLY A 60 -3.06 24.28 -1.38
N TYR A 61 -3.25 23.03 -0.93
CA TYR A 61 -2.92 22.61 0.43
C TYR A 61 -1.48 22.08 0.53
N GLN A 62 -0.67 22.71 1.38
CA GLN A 62 0.78 22.49 1.47
C GLN A 62 1.27 22.04 2.85
N ALA A 63 0.39 21.91 3.84
CA ALA A 63 0.80 21.49 5.18
C ALA A 63 1.12 19.98 5.24
N ASP A 64 2.00 19.60 6.17
CA ASP A 64 2.53 18.23 6.30
C ASP A 64 1.46 17.16 6.59
N ASP A 65 0.26 17.54 7.01
CA ASP A 65 -0.83 16.58 7.22
C ASP A 65 -1.23 15.86 5.92
N ARG A 66 -0.95 16.43 4.73
CA ARG A 66 -1.13 15.72 3.46
C ARG A 66 -0.24 14.49 3.33
N LEU A 67 0.97 14.54 3.89
CA LEU A 67 1.92 13.43 3.87
C LEU A 67 1.45 12.33 4.82
N LYS A 68 0.97 12.71 6.00
CA LYS A 68 0.38 11.79 6.97
C LYS A 68 -0.84 11.09 6.37
N LEU A 69 -1.72 11.85 5.68
CA LEU A 69 -2.88 11.29 5.02
C LEU A 69 -2.49 10.30 3.91
N ALA A 70 -1.52 10.65 3.06
CA ALA A 70 -1.01 9.76 2.03
C ALA A 70 -0.44 8.44 2.62
N ALA A 71 0.31 8.53 3.72
CA ALA A 71 0.82 7.36 4.43
C ALA A 71 -0.30 6.50 5.06
N VAL A 72 -1.29 7.13 5.70
CA VAL A 72 -2.45 6.42 6.29
C VAL A 72 -3.24 5.67 5.23
N ILE A 73 -3.47 6.29 4.07
CA ILE A 73 -4.18 5.65 2.96
C ILE A 73 -3.41 4.41 2.45
N GLU A 74 -2.08 4.49 2.37
CA GLU A 74 -1.28 3.33 1.99
C GLU A 74 -1.32 2.24 3.06
N PHE A 75 -1.24 2.58 4.35
CA PHE A 75 -1.40 1.61 5.44
C PHE A 75 -2.73 0.88 5.38
N LEU A 76 -3.83 1.60 5.16
CA LEU A 76 -5.15 0.99 5.03
C LEU A 76 -5.19 0.02 3.84
N HIS A 77 -4.63 0.42 2.69
CA HIS A 77 -4.54 -0.45 1.53
C HIS A 77 -3.73 -1.72 1.81
N THR A 78 -2.58 -1.60 2.47
CA THR A 78 -1.76 -2.77 2.81
C THR A 78 -2.46 -3.67 3.82
N ALA A 79 -3.14 -3.09 4.81
CA ALA A 79 -3.90 -3.86 5.79
C ALA A 79 -5.00 -4.69 5.13
N THR A 80 -5.69 -4.16 4.10
CA THR A 80 -6.67 -4.96 3.35
C THR A 80 -6.01 -6.09 2.57
N LEU A 81 -4.86 -5.84 1.91
CA LEU A 81 -4.13 -6.91 1.20
C LEU A 81 -3.67 -8.03 2.15
N LEU A 82 -3.11 -7.67 3.30
CA LEU A 82 -2.69 -8.66 4.30
C LEU A 82 -3.89 -9.46 4.82
N HIS A 83 -5.02 -8.81 5.06
CA HIS A 83 -6.24 -9.48 5.47
C HIS A 83 -6.75 -10.43 4.38
N ASP A 84 -6.76 -10.00 3.12
CA ASP A 84 -7.14 -10.83 1.96
C ASP A 84 -6.23 -12.06 1.86
N ASP A 85 -4.91 -11.90 1.99
CA ASP A 85 -3.96 -13.02 1.94
C ASP A 85 -4.22 -14.05 3.06
N VAL A 86 -4.58 -13.61 4.26
CA VAL A 86 -4.95 -14.49 5.38
C VAL A 86 -6.27 -15.21 5.11
N VAL A 87 -7.26 -14.52 4.54
CA VAL A 87 -8.54 -15.13 4.14
C VAL A 87 -8.30 -16.16 3.04
N ASP A 88 -7.49 -15.85 2.05
CA ASP A 88 -7.22 -16.70 0.88
C ASP A 88 -6.37 -17.93 1.23
N THR A 89 -5.41 -17.82 2.16
CA THR A 89 -4.68 -19.01 2.67
C THR A 89 -5.50 -19.90 3.60
N SER A 90 -6.66 -19.42 4.09
CA SER A 90 -7.54 -20.20 4.97
C SER A 90 -8.47 -21.19 4.24
N ASP A 91 -8.33 -21.34 2.92
CA ASP A 91 -9.07 -22.28 2.04
C ASP A 91 -8.90 -23.79 2.43
N MET A 92 -8.13 -24.09 3.48
CA MET A 92 -8.16 -25.38 4.17
C MET A 92 -9.20 -25.39 5.30
N ARG A 93 -10.47 -25.62 4.95
CA ARG A 93 -11.56 -25.77 5.93
C ARG A 93 -11.57 -27.21 6.50
N ARG A 94 -11.05 -27.39 7.72
CA ARG A 94 -11.10 -28.67 8.50
C ARG A 94 -10.46 -29.87 7.79
N GLY A 95 -9.26 -29.72 7.23
CA GLY A 95 -8.51 -30.85 6.63
C GLY A 95 -9.06 -31.34 5.29
N ARG A 96 -9.95 -30.58 4.63
CA ARG A 96 -10.32 -30.79 3.22
C ARG A 96 -10.10 -29.51 2.44
N SER A 97 -9.40 -29.63 1.32
CA SER A 97 -9.23 -28.56 0.32
C SER A 97 -10.60 -28.09 -0.17
N THR A 98 -10.89 -26.79 -0.08
CA THR A 98 -11.99 -26.21 -0.87
C THR A 98 -11.58 -26.30 -2.34
N GLN A 99 -12.47 -26.85 -3.16
CA GLN A 99 -12.22 -27.07 -4.58
C GLN A 99 -12.04 -25.74 -5.32
N ARG A 100 -10.80 -25.37 -5.63
CA ARG A 100 -10.45 -24.67 -6.88
C ARG A 100 -9.29 -25.39 -7.58
N ALA A 101 -9.49 -26.67 -7.82
CA ALA A 101 -8.69 -27.47 -8.75
C ALA A 101 -9.64 -28.20 -9.71
N GLN A 102 -10.33 -27.44 -10.57
CA GLN A 102 -10.71 -27.81 -11.94
C GLN A 102 -11.72 -26.81 -12.51
N ARG A 103 -11.23 -25.93 -13.40
CA ARG A 103 -11.81 -25.81 -14.73
C ARG A 103 -10.73 -25.31 -15.67
N ALA A 104 -10.10 -26.28 -16.34
CA ALA A 104 -9.39 -26.06 -17.58
C ALA A 104 -10.40 -25.65 -18.67
N GLY A 105 -9.96 -24.74 -19.55
CA GLY A 105 -10.62 -24.38 -20.80
C GLY A 105 -11.68 -23.30 -20.66
N TRP A 106 -11.27 -22.02 -20.76
CA TRP A 106 -11.50 -21.08 -21.86
C TRP A 106 -10.49 -19.94 -21.73
#